data_AF-A0A7C7W2R2-F1
#
_entry.id   AF-A0A7C7W2R2-F1
#
_cell.length_a   1.000
_cell.length_b   1.000
_cell.length_c   1.000
_cell.angle_alpha   90.00
_cell.angle_beta   90.00
_cell.angle_gamma   90.00
#
_symmetry.space_group_name_H-M   'P 1'
#
loop_
_entity.id
_entity.type
_entity.pdbx_description
1 polymer ?
#
loop_
_entity_poly.entity_id
_entity_poly.type
_entity_poly.pdbx_seq_one_letter_code
_entity_poly.pdbx_strand_id
1 'polypeptide(L)'
;MDEHLLHDLDQVQFGTRMRGYDPAEVDALLERARHEVDDLRTALRRAGERADLAEQQLSDEMEAARMARAEAEAGIATAGAEASAILSEARAEASDLRAAADVEMRTAIQAGRTLMLDEVASLEAERDILAEGIEVTAEHVAAHRDRLLRAVEDMRAVLRDVEERPDLVREPTPIPARPPARSPETNVVQAAVAVTRLHPVAPMGGGVDGDEGDMDAFFADEGS
;
A
#
# COMPACT_ATOMS: atom_id res chain seq x y z
N MET A 1 34.20 -72.39 35.72
CA MET A 1 33.84 -73.79 35.43
C MET A 1 34.67 -74.37 34.28
N ASP A 2 35.14 -73.57 33.31
CA ASP A 2 35.76 -74.10 32.09
C ASP A 2 37.28 -74.38 32.13
N GLU A 3 38.05 -73.76 33.02
CA GLU A 3 39.49 -74.07 33.18
C GLU A 3 39.74 -75.54 33.54
N HIS A 4 38.77 -76.18 34.20
CA HIS A 4 38.84 -77.58 34.58
C HIS A 4 38.83 -78.51 33.37
N LEU A 5 38.18 -78.17 32.25
CA LEU A 5 38.00 -79.11 31.14
C LEU A 5 39.31 -79.49 30.41
N LEU A 6 40.19 -78.53 30.14
CA LEU A 6 41.50 -78.81 29.54
C LEU A 6 42.42 -79.52 30.55
N HIS A 7 42.33 -79.14 31.83
CA HIS A 7 43.11 -79.76 32.89
C HIS A 7 42.66 -81.20 33.20
N ASP A 8 41.36 -81.47 33.12
CA ASP A 8 40.77 -82.80 33.27
C ASP A 8 41.14 -83.68 32.08
N LEU A 9 41.17 -83.14 30.86
CA LEU A 9 41.73 -83.83 29.70
C LEU A 9 43.22 -84.16 29.88
N ASP A 10 44.00 -83.33 30.56
CA ASP A 10 45.43 -83.56 30.90
C ASP A 10 45.67 -84.63 31.96
N GLN A 11 44.76 -84.80 32.91
CA GLN A 11 44.93 -85.73 34.04
C GLN A 11 44.36 -87.13 33.81
N VAL A 12 43.56 -87.35 32.77
CA VAL A 12 42.94 -88.65 32.51
C VAL A 12 43.99 -89.63 31.96
N GLN A 13 44.43 -90.56 32.81
CA GLN A 13 45.22 -91.74 32.42
C GLN A 13 44.39 -93.02 32.62
N PHE A 14 44.10 -93.74 31.53
CA PHE A 14 43.34 -94.99 31.60
C PHE A 14 44.24 -96.17 32.02
N GLY A 15 44.40 -96.37 33.33
CA GLY A 15 45.27 -97.42 33.89
C GLY A 15 44.77 -98.87 33.79
N THR A 16 43.53 -99.12 33.33
CA THR A 16 42.92 -100.46 33.31
C THR A 16 42.44 -100.84 31.90
N ARG A 17 43.01 -101.90 31.32
CA ARG A 17 42.57 -102.50 30.05
C ARG A 17 41.15 -103.06 30.18
N MET A 18 40.15 -102.26 29.87
CA MET A 18 38.82 -102.76 29.51
C MET A 18 38.93 -103.33 28.09
N ARG A 19 38.65 -104.63 27.94
CA ARG A 19 38.78 -105.38 26.67
C ARG A 19 37.96 -104.70 25.56
N GLY A 20 38.61 -104.07 24.59
CA GLY A 20 37.94 -103.56 23.38
C GLY A 20 38.47 -102.27 22.75
N TYR A 21 39.29 -101.47 23.43
CA TYR A 21 39.79 -100.19 22.91
C TYR A 21 41.32 -100.17 22.78
N ASP A 22 41.84 -99.54 21.73
CA ASP A 22 43.27 -99.27 21.52
C ASP A 22 43.67 -97.97 22.24
N PRO A 23 44.60 -98.00 23.23
CA PRO A 23 45.06 -96.82 23.93
C PRO A 23 45.58 -95.70 23.01
N ALA A 24 46.26 -96.05 21.91
CA ALA A 24 46.82 -95.05 20.99
C ALA A 24 45.72 -94.26 20.26
N GLU A 25 44.60 -94.91 19.93
CA GLU A 25 43.46 -94.25 19.30
C GLU A 25 42.72 -93.32 20.28
N VAL A 26 42.63 -93.72 21.55
CA VAL A 26 42.04 -92.89 22.62
C VAL A 26 42.90 -91.66 22.88
N ASP A 27 44.22 -91.82 22.96
CA ASP A 27 45.15 -90.69 23.13
C ASP A 27 45.07 -89.71 21.94
N ALA A 28 45.00 -90.23 20.71
CA ALA A 28 44.83 -89.40 19.51
C ALA A 28 43.47 -88.67 19.46
N LEU A 29 42.40 -89.28 20.00
CA LEU A 29 41.09 -88.64 20.11
C LEU A 29 41.11 -87.53 21.17
N LEU A 30 41.72 -87.76 22.33
CA LEU A 30 41.85 -86.76 23.39
C LEU A 30 42.68 -85.57 22.93
N GLU A 31 43.79 -85.81 22.22
CA GLU A 31 44.63 -84.74 21.68
C GLU A 31 43.88 -83.90 20.65
N ARG A 32 43.06 -84.54 19.79
CA ARG A 32 42.18 -83.83 18.85
C ARG A 32 41.11 -83.02 19.57
N ALA A 33 40.48 -83.59 20.59
CA ALA A 33 39.47 -82.90 21.40
C ALA A 33 40.07 -81.67 22.11
N ARG A 34 41.32 -81.75 22.60
CA ARG A 34 42.04 -80.61 23.17
C ARG A 34 42.24 -79.50 22.14
N HIS A 35 42.74 -79.83 20.95
CA HIS A 35 42.93 -78.86 19.88
C HIS A 35 41.62 -78.19 19.48
N GLU A 36 40.53 -78.96 19.31
CA GLU A 36 39.22 -78.41 18.98
C GLU A 36 38.67 -77.49 20.10
N VAL A 37 38.86 -77.84 21.37
CA VAL A 37 38.46 -76.98 22.51
C VAL A 37 39.27 -75.68 22.52
N ASP A 38 40.57 -75.72 22.24
CA ASP A 38 41.42 -74.52 22.23
C ASP A 38 41.11 -73.60 21.04
N ASP A 39 40.83 -74.19 19.87
CA ASP A 39 40.34 -73.48 18.70
C ASP A 39 38.99 -72.81 18.98
N LEU A 40 38.05 -73.52 19.60
CA LEU A 40 36.75 -72.98 19.99
C LEU A 40 36.88 -71.83 21.00
N ARG A 41 37.76 -71.96 22.00
CA ARG A 41 38.03 -70.88 22.97
C ARG A 41 38.60 -69.65 22.30
N THR A 42 39.54 -69.86 21.38
CA THR A 42 40.14 -68.76 20.63
C THR A 42 39.12 -68.10 19.72
N ALA A 43 38.25 -68.88 19.06
CA ALA A 43 37.17 -68.36 18.24
C ALA A 43 36.13 -67.58 19.07
N LEU A 44 35.76 -68.09 20.25
CA LEU A 44 34.84 -67.43 21.18
C LEU A 44 35.41 -66.09 21.66
N ARG A 45 36.68 -66.05 22.05
CA ARG A 45 37.34 -64.80 22.45
C ARG A 45 37.35 -63.77 21.32
N ARG A 46 37.73 -64.17 20.10
CA ARG A 46 37.70 -63.27 18.93
C ARG A 46 36.27 -62.84 18.57
N ALA A 47 35.27 -63.68 18.80
CA ALA A 47 33.87 -63.31 18.61
C ALA A 47 33.42 -62.28 19.66
N GLY A 48 33.81 -62.46 20.93
CA GLY A 48 33.56 -61.51 22.02
C GLY A 48 34.21 -60.15 21.75
N GLU A 49 35.50 -60.12 21.43
CA GLU A 49 36.21 -58.87 21.11
C GLU A 49 35.56 -58.12 19.93
N ARG A 50 35.09 -58.85 18.91
CA ARG A 50 34.35 -58.23 17.79
C ARG A 50 32.98 -57.71 18.19
N ALA A 51 32.27 -58.41 19.09
CA ALA A 51 30.99 -57.96 19.61
C ALA A 51 31.18 -56.69 20.45
N ASP A 52 32.16 -56.66 21.35
CA ASP A 52 32.48 -55.51 22.19
C ASP A 52 32.84 -54.28 21.35
N LEU A 53 33.64 -54.45 20.29
CA LEU A 53 33.97 -53.38 19.35
C LEU A 53 32.74 -52.87 18.59
N ALA A 54 31.85 -53.77 18.15
CA ALA A 54 30.63 -53.38 17.45
C ALA A 54 29.66 -52.64 18.40
N GLU A 55 29.57 -53.05 19.66
CA GLU A 55 28.76 -52.38 20.68
C GLU A 55 29.30 -50.98 20.99
N GLN A 56 30.63 -50.82 21.09
CA GLN A 56 31.25 -49.50 21.25
C GLN A 56 30.98 -48.59 20.07
N GLN A 57 31.18 -49.09 18.84
CA GLN A 57 30.90 -48.32 17.61
C GLN A 57 29.43 -47.86 17.54
N LEU A 58 28.49 -48.77 17.85
CA LEU A 58 27.07 -48.42 17.86
C LEU A 58 26.75 -47.39 18.95
N SER A 59 27.38 -47.51 20.13
CA SER A 59 27.21 -46.53 21.21
C SER A 59 27.67 -45.15 20.79
N ASP A 60 28.85 -45.05 20.17
CA ASP A 60 29.42 -43.78 19.70
C ASP A 60 28.55 -43.16 18.60
N GLU A 61 28.09 -43.96 17.64
CA GLU A 61 27.17 -43.50 16.58
C GLU A 61 25.84 -43.00 17.16
N MET A 62 25.29 -43.69 18.15
CA MET A 62 24.04 -43.28 18.82
C MET A 62 24.22 -41.99 19.61
N GLU A 63 25.37 -41.78 20.25
CA GLU A 63 25.69 -40.52 20.93
C GLU A 63 25.82 -39.37 19.93
N ALA A 64 26.57 -39.59 18.84
CA ALA A 64 26.69 -38.61 17.75
C ALA A 64 25.31 -38.26 17.14
N ALA A 65 24.45 -39.26 16.91
CA ALA A 65 23.10 -39.04 16.40
C ALA A 65 22.22 -38.24 17.36
N ARG A 66 22.32 -38.48 18.68
CA ARG A 66 21.60 -37.70 19.70
C ARG A 66 22.08 -36.25 19.75
N MET A 67 23.38 -36.02 19.68
CA MET A 67 23.95 -34.68 19.62
C MET A 67 23.48 -33.92 18.38
N ALA A 68 23.59 -34.54 17.19
CA ALA A 68 23.13 -33.93 15.94
C ALA A 68 21.63 -33.61 15.98
N ARG A 69 20.83 -34.50 16.57
CA ARG A 69 19.39 -34.25 16.76
C ARG A 69 19.14 -33.07 17.71
N ALA A 70 19.84 -33.01 18.84
CA ALA A 70 19.69 -31.91 19.79
C ALA A 70 20.08 -30.55 19.15
N GLU A 71 21.14 -30.52 18.35
CA GLU A 71 21.55 -29.34 17.60
C GLU A 71 20.49 -28.92 16.56
N ALA A 72 19.96 -29.88 15.80
CA ALA A 72 18.89 -29.61 14.83
C ALA A 72 17.61 -29.09 15.51
N GLU A 73 17.20 -29.70 16.63
CA GLU A 73 16.04 -29.25 17.41
C GLU A 73 16.24 -27.84 17.98
N ALA A 74 17.45 -27.51 18.46
CA ALA A 74 17.80 -26.17 18.91
C ALA A 74 17.76 -25.15 17.75
N GLY A 75 18.25 -25.54 16.57
CA GLY A 75 18.17 -24.73 15.35
C GLY A 75 16.73 -24.44 14.93
N ILE A 76 15.86 -25.46 14.93
CA ILE A 76 14.42 -25.31 14.64
C ILE A 76 13.74 -24.40 15.65
N ALA A 77 14.04 -24.56 16.95
CA ALA A 77 13.47 -23.72 18.00
C ALA A 77 13.88 -22.24 17.83
N THR A 78 15.16 -22.00 17.48
CA THR A 78 15.68 -20.65 17.22
C THR A 78 15.01 -20.03 16.00
N ALA A 79 14.96 -20.74 14.88
CA ALA A 79 14.31 -20.28 13.66
C ALA A 79 12.81 -20.01 13.88
N GLY A 80 12.14 -20.85 14.68
CA GLY A 80 10.74 -20.65 15.06
C GLY A 80 10.53 -19.38 15.90
N ALA A 81 11.44 -19.11 16.85
CA ALA A 81 11.40 -17.90 17.65
C ALA A 81 11.62 -16.64 16.80
N GLU A 82 12.63 -16.65 15.92
CA GLU A 82 12.92 -15.54 15.01
C GLU A 82 11.75 -15.27 14.05
N ALA A 83 11.19 -16.31 13.44
CA ALA A 83 10.02 -16.17 12.56
C ALA A 83 8.82 -15.57 13.32
N SER A 84 8.60 -15.99 14.56
CA SER A 84 7.51 -15.44 15.39
C SER A 84 7.73 -13.96 15.72
N ALA A 85 8.98 -13.57 15.98
CA ALA A 85 9.36 -12.18 16.26
C ALA A 85 9.11 -11.29 15.03
N ILE A 86 9.62 -11.69 13.86
CA ILE A 86 9.42 -10.97 12.59
C ILE A 86 7.93 -10.81 12.28
N LEU A 87 7.14 -11.88 12.44
CA LEU A 87 5.69 -11.80 12.20
C LEU A 87 4.98 -10.89 13.20
N SER A 88 5.44 -10.82 14.44
CA SER A 88 4.86 -9.92 15.44
C SER A 88 5.16 -8.46 15.14
N GLU A 89 6.40 -8.16 14.73
CA GLU A 89 6.87 -6.84 14.35
C GLU A 89 6.13 -6.35 13.09
N ALA A 90 6.12 -7.15 12.02
CA ALA A 90 5.43 -6.80 10.78
C ALA A 90 3.93 -6.57 10.99
N ARG A 91 3.29 -7.30 11.91
CA ARG A 91 1.87 -7.07 12.27
C ARG A 91 1.68 -5.77 13.04
N ALA A 92 2.58 -5.43 13.95
CA ALA A 92 2.53 -4.17 14.67
C ALA A 92 2.70 -2.99 13.70
N GLU A 93 3.72 -3.02 12.84
CA GLU A 93 3.96 -2.01 11.81
C GLU A 93 2.78 -1.86 10.86
N ALA A 94 2.21 -2.97 10.38
CA ALA A 94 1.03 -2.91 9.52
C ALA A 94 -0.19 -2.31 10.24
N SER A 95 -0.32 -2.52 11.55
CA SER A 95 -1.39 -1.90 12.33
C SER A 95 -1.17 -0.39 12.50
N ASP A 96 0.06 0.02 12.73
CA ASP A 96 0.45 1.42 12.88
C ASP A 96 0.27 2.18 11.56
N LEU A 97 0.70 1.60 10.44
CA LEU A 97 0.50 2.17 9.10
C LEU A 97 -0.98 2.33 8.77
N ARG A 98 -1.83 1.35 9.10
CA ARG A 98 -3.28 1.46 8.90
C ARG A 98 -3.88 2.57 9.76
N ALA A 99 -3.47 2.65 11.03
CA ALA A 99 -3.95 3.71 11.92
C ALA A 99 -3.52 5.11 11.44
N ALA A 100 -2.28 5.25 10.98
CA ALA A 100 -1.76 6.50 10.42
C ALA A 100 -2.51 6.89 9.14
N ALA A 101 -2.69 5.95 8.21
CA ALA A 101 -3.44 6.18 6.98
C ALA A 101 -4.90 6.56 7.25
N ASP A 102 -5.56 5.91 8.21
CA ASP A 102 -6.93 6.26 8.60
C ASP A 102 -7.04 7.69 9.15
N VAL A 103 -6.06 8.12 9.95
CA VAL A 103 -5.99 9.50 10.47
C VAL A 103 -5.76 10.49 9.33
N GLU A 104 -4.84 10.19 8.41
CA GLU A 104 -4.56 11.04 7.25
C GLU A 104 -5.79 11.17 6.34
N MET A 105 -6.44 10.05 5.99
CA MET A 105 -7.64 10.05 5.16
C MET A 105 -8.77 10.88 5.79
N ARG A 106 -9.03 10.70 7.10
CA ARG A 106 -10.04 11.51 7.80
C ARG A 106 -9.70 12.98 7.81
N THR A 107 -8.43 13.32 8.01
CA THR A 107 -7.95 14.70 8.01
C THR A 107 -8.10 15.34 6.63
N ALA A 108 -7.70 14.63 5.57
CA ALA A 108 -7.84 15.10 4.19
C ALA A 108 -9.31 15.29 3.78
N ILE A 109 -10.19 14.33 4.14
CA ILE A 109 -11.64 14.45 3.91
C ILE A 109 -12.21 15.66 4.63
N GLN A 110 -11.85 15.85 5.91
CA GLN A 110 -12.34 16.99 6.68
C GLN A 110 -11.85 18.32 6.10
N ALA A 111 -10.58 18.41 5.70
CA ALA A 111 -10.01 19.59 5.07
C ALA A 111 -10.70 19.91 3.73
N GLY A 112 -10.94 18.88 2.89
CA GLY A 112 -11.68 19.04 1.63
C GLY A 112 -13.12 19.50 1.87
N ARG A 113 -13.79 18.96 2.89
CA ARG A 113 -15.14 19.38 3.26
C ARG A 113 -15.19 20.83 3.72
N THR A 114 -14.23 21.27 4.53
CA THR A 114 -14.18 22.67 4.98
C THR A 114 -13.97 23.62 3.81
N LEU A 115 -13.05 23.30 2.90
CA LEU A 115 -12.81 24.11 1.70
C LEU A 115 -14.07 24.24 0.83
N MET A 116 -14.78 23.13 0.61
CA MET A 116 -16.01 23.15 -0.19
C MET A 116 -17.14 23.97 0.47
N LEU A 117 -17.25 23.92 1.81
CA LEU A 117 -18.22 24.75 2.53
C LEU A 117 -17.88 26.24 2.45
N ASP A 118 -16.59 26.59 2.56
CA ASP A 118 -16.13 27.97 2.44
C ASP A 118 -16.35 28.50 1.00
N GLU A 119 -16.10 27.68 -0.02
CA GLU A 119 -16.37 28.04 -1.42
C GLU A 119 -17.87 28.25 -1.67
N VAL A 120 -18.73 27.36 -1.16
CA VAL A 120 -20.19 27.53 -1.25
C VAL A 120 -20.62 28.82 -0.56
N ALA A 121 -20.13 29.11 0.64
CA ALA A 121 -20.46 30.35 1.35
C ALA A 121 -20.01 31.59 0.57
N SER A 122 -18.84 31.54 -0.09
CA SER A 122 -18.35 32.61 -0.96
C SER A 122 -19.26 32.82 -2.17
N LEU A 123 -19.64 31.74 -2.86
CA LEU A 123 -20.52 31.79 -4.03
C LEU A 123 -21.93 32.28 -3.67
N GLU A 124 -22.44 31.91 -2.49
CA GLU A 124 -23.71 32.42 -1.98
C GLU A 124 -23.65 33.92 -1.71
N ALA A 125 -22.56 34.42 -1.12
CA ALA A 125 -22.36 35.85 -0.92
C ALA A 125 -22.27 36.62 -2.25
N GLU A 126 -21.56 36.09 -3.25
CA GLU A 126 -21.49 36.68 -4.59
C GLU A 126 -22.84 36.69 -5.29
N ARG A 127 -23.61 35.60 -5.18
CA ARG A 127 -24.98 35.51 -5.70
C ARG A 127 -25.87 36.57 -5.06
N ASP A 128 -25.80 36.76 -3.75
CA ASP A 128 -26.64 37.70 -3.03
C ASP A 128 -26.34 39.15 -3.43
N ILE A 129 -25.05 39.50 -3.59
CA ILE A 129 -24.61 40.80 -4.14
C ILE A 129 -25.14 41.00 -5.57
N LEU A 130 -25.04 39.97 -6.42
CA LEU A 130 -25.54 40.03 -7.79
C LEU A 130 -27.06 40.22 -7.82
N ALA A 131 -27.80 39.51 -6.96
CA ALA A 131 -29.24 39.62 -6.86
C ALA A 131 -29.68 41.04 -6.44
N GLU A 132 -29.01 41.63 -5.44
CA GLU A 132 -29.24 43.03 -5.05
C GLU A 132 -28.97 43.99 -6.22
N GLY A 133 -27.87 43.78 -6.96
CA GLY A 133 -27.56 44.57 -8.15
C GLY A 133 -28.65 44.47 -9.25
N ILE A 134 -29.20 43.27 -9.47
CA ILE A 134 -30.30 43.06 -10.41
C ILE A 134 -31.57 43.79 -9.92
N GLU A 135 -31.88 43.72 -8.63
CA GLU A 135 -33.04 44.41 -8.06
C GLU A 135 -32.94 45.93 -8.26
N VAL A 136 -31.82 46.53 -7.86
CA VAL A 136 -31.57 47.97 -8.02
C VAL A 136 -31.64 48.39 -9.49
N THR A 137 -31.05 47.62 -10.40
CA THR A 137 -31.11 47.94 -11.84
C THR A 137 -32.52 47.80 -12.40
N ALA A 138 -33.30 46.80 -11.97
CA ALA A 138 -34.70 46.65 -12.35
C ALA A 138 -35.55 47.85 -11.88
N GLU A 139 -35.35 48.32 -10.66
CA GLU A 139 -36.01 49.53 -10.14
C GLU A 139 -35.65 50.78 -10.97
N HIS A 140 -34.37 50.95 -11.33
CA HIS A 140 -33.93 52.06 -12.16
C HIS A 140 -34.58 52.02 -13.56
N VAL A 141 -34.69 50.84 -14.16
CA VAL A 141 -35.36 50.65 -15.45
C VAL A 141 -36.86 50.95 -15.34
N ALA A 142 -37.52 50.48 -14.28
CA ALA A 142 -38.93 50.78 -14.03
C ALA A 142 -39.17 52.29 -13.86
N ALA A 143 -38.36 52.97 -13.05
CA ALA A 143 -38.43 54.42 -12.88
C ALA A 143 -38.16 55.18 -14.18
N HIS A 144 -37.23 54.72 -15.01
CA HIS A 144 -36.97 55.31 -16.32
C HIS A 144 -38.16 55.13 -17.26
N ARG A 145 -38.76 53.93 -17.31
CA ARG A 145 -39.98 53.65 -18.07
C ARG A 145 -41.12 54.56 -17.64
N ASP A 146 -41.36 54.73 -16.34
CA ASP A 146 -42.43 55.58 -15.83
C ASP A 146 -42.23 57.05 -16.18
N ARG A 147 -40.98 57.53 -16.15
CA ARG A 147 -40.64 58.89 -16.62
C ARG A 147 -40.94 59.06 -18.11
N LEU A 148 -40.55 58.09 -18.95
CA LEU A 148 -40.85 58.12 -20.38
C LEU A 148 -42.35 58.10 -20.65
N LEU A 149 -43.11 57.27 -19.94
CA LEU A 149 -44.56 57.20 -20.08
C LEU A 149 -45.24 58.51 -19.69
N ARG A 150 -44.84 59.14 -18.58
CA ARG A 150 -45.33 60.48 -18.20
C ARG A 150 -45.00 61.52 -19.26
N ALA A 151 -43.76 61.57 -19.74
CA ALA A 151 -43.38 62.51 -20.80
C ALA A 151 -44.21 62.32 -22.08
N VAL A 152 -44.52 61.08 -22.45
CA VAL A 152 -45.42 60.77 -23.58
C VAL A 152 -46.86 61.23 -23.30
N GLU A 153 -47.36 61.05 -22.09
CA GLU A 153 -48.68 61.54 -21.67
C GLU A 153 -48.76 63.07 -21.69
N ASP A 154 -47.75 63.76 -21.17
CA ASP A 154 -47.63 65.22 -21.20
C ASP A 154 -47.61 65.73 -22.65
N MET A 155 -46.82 65.11 -23.53
CA MET A 155 -46.80 65.46 -24.97
C MET A 155 -48.18 65.25 -25.62
N ARG A 156 -48.89 64.16 -25.29
CA ARG A 156 -50.26 63.92 -25.78
C ARG A 156 -51.24 64.97 -25.27
N ALA A 157 -51.10 65.42 -24.02
CA ALA A 157 -51.93 66.48 -23.46
C ALA A 157 -51.69 67.82 -24.17
N VAL A 158 -50.42 68.17 -24.43
CA VAL A 158 -50.06 69.37 -25.20
C VAL A 158 -50.63 69.30 -26.63
N LEU A 159 -50.52 68.16 -27.30
CA LEU A 159 -51.11 67.98 -28.64
C LEU A 159 -52.62 68.15 -28.63
N ARG A 160 -53.32 67.62 -27.61
CA ARG A 160 -54.77 67.78 -27.47
C ARG A 160 -55.17 69.24 -27.20
N ASP A 161 -54.42 69.96 -26.36
CA ASP A 161 -54.63 71.38 -26.12
C ASP A 161 -54.45 72.23 -27.40
N VAL A 162 -53.48 71.87 -28.26
CA VAL A 162 -53.30 72.49 -29.58
C VAL A 162 -54.49 72.20 -30.50
N GLU A 163 -55.05 70.98 -30.48
CA GLU A 163 -56.23 70.59 -31.27
C GLU A 163 -57.54 71.23 -30.76
N GLU A 164 -57.68 71.45 -29.45
CA GLU A 164 -58.86 72.06 -28.82
C GLU A 164 -58.82 73.61 -28.81
N ARG A 165 -57.71 74.20 -29.24
CA ARG A 165 -57.55 75.64 -29.35
C ARG A 165 -58.46 76.19 -30.45
N PRO A 166 -59.41 77.10 -30.15
CA PRO A 166 -60.22 77.72 -31.19
C PRO A 166 -59.31 78.51 -32.13
N ASP A 167 -59.62 78.40 -33.43
CA ASP A 167 -58.87 78.96 -34.55
C ASP A 167 -58.89 80.50 -34.49
N LEU A 168 -58.09 81.08 -33.59
CA LEU A 168 -57.78 82.49 -33.60
C LEU A 168 -56.71 82.70 -34.65
N VAL A 169 -57.15 82.87 -35.90
CA VAL A 169 -56.39 83.58 -36.92
C VAL A 169 -56.07 84.97 -36.36
N ARG A 170 -54.88 85.11 -35.78
CA ARG A 170 -54.16 86.37 -35.71
C ARG A 170 -52.91 86.20 -36.53
N GLU A 171 -52.89 86.86 -37.68
CA GLU A 171 -51.67 87.12 -38.44
C GLU A 171 -50.58 87.66 -37.48
N PRO A 172 -49.39 87.06 -37.43
CA PRO A 172 -48.24 87.69 -36.79
C PRO A 172 -47.71 88.79 -37.70
N THR A 173 -47.69 90.02 -37.19
CA THR A 173 -46.92 91.13 -37.76
C THR A 173 -45.44 90.72 -37.86
N PRO A 174 -44.75 90.93 -39.00
CA PRO A 174 -43.36 90.49 -39.16
C PRO A 174 -42.43 91.36 -38.30
N ILE A 175 -41.69 90.71 -37.39
CA ILE A 175 -40.57 91.33 -36.67
C ILE A 175 -39.30 91.15 -37.52
N PRO A 176 -38.48 92.20 -37.74
CA PRO A 176 -37.28 92.13 -38.55
C PRO A 176 -36.20 91.20 -37.95
N ALA A 177 -35.50 90.52 -38.85
CA ALA A 177 -34.49 89.49 -38.57
C ALA A 177 -33.36 89.95 -37.64
N ARG A 178 -33.06 89.11 -36.64
CA ARG A 178 -31.85 89.19 -35.80
C ARG A 178 -30.79 88.23 -36.37
N PRO A 179 -29.50 88.65 -36.48
CA PRO A 179 -28.44 87.83 -37.07
C PRO A 179 -28.10 86.60 -36.21
N PRO A 180 -27.57 85.51 -36.81
CA PRO A 180 -27.43 84.22 -36.15
C PRO A 180 -26.37 84.25 -35.04
N ALA A 181 -26.80 83.93 -33.82
CA ALA A 181 -25.91 83.56 -32.74
C ALA A 181 -25.49 82.08 -32.90
N ARG A 182 -24.21 81.84 -32.64
CA ARG A 182 -23.45 80.61 -32.87
C ARG A 182 -24.11 79.37 -32.26
N SER A 183 -24.01 78.27 -33.01
CA SER A 183 -24.31 76.91 -32.59
C SER A 183 -23.56 76.55 -31.29
N PRO A 184 -24.23 76.06 -30.24
CA PRO A 184 -23.54 75.27 -29.23
C PRO A 184 -23.24 73.89 -29.81
N GLU A 185 -21.95 73.57 -29.86
CA GLU A 185 -21.44 72.26 -30.21
C GLU A 185 -22.11 71.20 -29.33
N THR A 186 -22.77 70.25 -29.99
CA THR A 186 -23.29 69.04 -29.38
C THR A 186 -22.12 68.25 -28.83
N ASN A 187 -21.87 68.36 -27.52
CA ASN A 187 -20.90 67.50 -26.86
C ASN A 187 -21.54 66.11 -26.76
N VAL A 188 -21.28 65.28 -27.78
CA VAL A 188 -21.58 63.85 -27.75
C VAL A 188 -20.67 63.25 -26.68
N VAL A 189 -21.18 63.10 -25.47
CA VAL A 189 -20.55 62.21 -24.48
C VAL A 189 -20.71 60.81 -25.06
N GLN A 190 -19.65 60.33 -25.73
CA GLN A 190 -19.41 58.92 -25.95
C GLN A 190 -19.38 58.25 -24.58
N ALA A 191 -20.49 57.63 -24.18
CA ALA A 191 -20.43 56.58 -23.19
C ALA A 191 -19.65 55.43 -23.84
N ALA A 192 -18.35 55.37 -23.55
CA ALA A 192 -17.52 54.23 -23.86
C ALA A 192 -18.14 53.01 -23.16
N VAL A 193 -18.82 52.17 -23.94
CA VAL A 193 -19.12 50.81 -23.53
C VAL A 193 -17.77 50.13 -23.34
N ALA A 194 -17.35 49.97 -22.09
CA ALA A 194 -16.26 49.09 -21.72
C ALA A 194 -16.70 47.66 -22.03
N VAL A 195 -16.50 47.22 -23.27
CA VAL A 195 -16.41 45.80 -23.59
C VAL A 195 -15.07 45.34 -23.06
N THR A 196 -15.06 44.84 -21.82
CA THR A 196 -13.91 44.10 -21.30
C THR A 196 -13.74 42.87 -22.18
N ARG A 197 -12.73 42.90 -23.05
CA ARG A 197 -12.31 41.70 -23.79
C ARG A 197 -11.93 40.65 -22.74
N LEU A 198 -12.58 39.49 -22.80
CA LEU A 198 -12.09 38.29 -22.12
C LEU A 198 -10.66 38.05 -22.58
N HIS A 199 -9.71 38.10 -21.63
CA HIS A 199 -8.37 37.63 -21.88
C HIS A 199 -8.42 36.14 -22.22
N PRO A 200 -7.69 35.66 -23.24
CA PRO A 200 -7.48 34.23 -23.40
C PRO A 200 -6.69 33.72 -22.19
N VAL A 201 -7.24 32.71 -21.52
CA VAL A 201 -6.52 31.93 -20.51
C VAL A 201 -5.33 31.28 -21.23
N ALA A 202 -4.12 31.60 -20.80
CA ALA A 202 -2.92 30.89 -21.23
C ALA A 202 -3.06 29.41 -20.83
N PRO A 203 -2.63 28.45 -21.68
CA PRO A 203 -2.61 27.06 -21.28
C PRO A 203 -1.67 26.95 -20.09
N MET A 204 -2.21 26.54 -18.94
CA MET A 204 -1.39 26.06 -17.83
C MET A 204 -0.63 24.85 -18.37
N GLY A 205 0.65 25.09 -18.71
CA GLY A 205 1.65 24.05 -18.85
C GLY A 205 1.81 23.37 -17.49
N GLY A 206 0.98 22.36 -17.24
CA GLY A 206 1.33 21.26 -16.36
C GLY A 206 1.99 20.22 -17.23
N GLY A 207 3.31 20.31 -17.37
CA GLY A 207 4.11 19.22 -17.89
C GLY A 207 3.89 18.01 -16.98
N VAL A 208 3.11 17.05 -17.47
CA VAL A 208 3.33 15.66 -17.13
C VAL A 208 4.41 15.21 -18.11
N ASP A 209 5.65 15.64 -17.86
CA ASP A 209 6.80 14.84 -18.29
C ASP A 209 6.83 13.65 -17.33
N GLY A 210 5.95 12.69 -17.62
CA GLY A 210 6.16 11.33 -17.19
C GLY A 210 7.45 10.91 -17.86
N ASP A 211 8.49 10.75 -17.06
CA ASP A 211 9.73 10.11 -17.48
C ASP A 211 9.37 8.71 -17.96
N GLU A 212 9.23 8.54 -19.28
CA GLU A 212 9.05 7.24 -19.94
C GLU A 212 10.29 6.35 -19.75
N GLY A 213 11.34 6.82 -19.06
CA GLY A 213 12.53 6.05 -18.71
C GLY A 213 12.44 5.20 -17.43
N ASP A 214 11.41 5.34 -16.59
CA ASP A 214 11.39 4.67 -15.27
C ASP A 214 10.54 3.38 -15.24
N MET A 215 9.87 3.01 -16.34
CA MET A 215 9.19 1.72 -16.44
C MET A 215 10.11 0.57 -16.86
N ASP A 216 11.23 0.86 -17.53
CA ASP A 216 12.20 -0.18 -17.94
C ASP A 216 13.11 -0.62 -16.79
N ALA A 217 13.25 0.18 -15.73
CA ALA A 217 14.00 -0.18 -14.52
C ALA A 217 13.20 -1.11 -13.58
N PHE A 218 11.86 -1.05 -13.63
CA PHE A 218 10.99 -1.86 -12.76
C PHE A 218 10.92 -3.34 -13.18
N PHE A 219 11.10 -3.66 -14.47
CA PHE A 219 11.09 -5.04 -14.97
C PHE A 219 12.48 -5.69 -15.08
N ALA A 220 13.55 -4.97 -14.76
CA ALA A 220 14.92 -5.47 -14.91
C ALA A 220 15.50 -6.18 -13.67
N ASP A 221 14.77 -6.24 -12.54
CA ASP A 221 15.23 -6.87 -11.30
C ASP A 221 14.37 -8.07 -10.83
N GLU A 222 13.73 -8.77 -11.77
CA GLU A 222 13.29 -10.15 -11.54
C GLU A 222 13.99 -11.09 -12.54
N GLY A 223 15.13 -11.65 -12.14
CA GLY A 223 15.75 -12.71 -12.96
C GLY A 223 17.16 -13.09 -12.56
N SER A 224 17.26 -13.94 -11.53
CA SER A 224 18.40 -14.85 -11.32
C SER A 224 18.60 -15.82 -12.48
#